data_AF-A0A957M9E0-F1
#
_entry.id   AF-A0A957M9E0-F1
#
_cell.length_a   1.000
_cell.length_b   1.000
_cell.length_c   1.000
_cell.angle_alpha   90.00
_cell.angle_beta   90.00
_cell.angle_gamma   90.00
#
_symmetry.space_group_name_H-M   'P 1'
#
loop_
_entity.id
_entity.type
_entity.pdbx_description
1 polymer ?
#
loop_
_entity_poly.entity_id
_entity_poly.type
_entity_poly.pdbx_seq_one_letter_code
_entity_poly.pdbx_strand_id
1 'polypeptide(L)'
;GLLLLCLGSATRLVEYYQHQRKGYLAEIVLGAATDTDDAAGTVVERLPVPALDGATIDAALDTLRGTVQQRAPAYSAIKQGGETLYARARRGEAVEAPMRTVAFYAIDLVAFDAPDRLTVRVAC
;
A
#
# COMPACT_ATOMS: atom_id res chain seq x y z
N GLY A 1 0.91 -11.93 -7.77
CA GLY A 1 1.89 -11.06 -8.48
C GLY A 1 3.22 -11.78 -8.64
N LEU A 2 4.28 -11.05 -9.01
CA LEU A 2 5.64 -11.58 -9.10
C LEU A 2 6.19 -11.88 -7.69
N LEU A 3 6.73 -13.08 -7.50
CA LEU A 3 7.48 -13.47 -6.30
C LEU A 3 8.83 -14.04 -6.74
N LEU A 4 9.92 -13.38 -6.36
CA LEU A 4 11.26 -13.88 -6.63
C LEU A 4 11.62 -15.00 -5.66
N LEU A 5 11.89 -16.19 -6.19
CA LEU A 5 12.35 -17.34 -5.43
C LEU A 5 13.82 -17.57 -5.72
N CYS A 6 14.68 -17.25 -4.76
CA CYS A 6 16.10 -17.54 -4.82
C CYS A 6 16.38 -18.88 -4.13
N LEU A 7 16.98 -19.84 -4.85
CA LEU A 7 17.23 -21.19 -4.36
C LEU A 7 18.73 -21.49 -4.28
N GLY A 8 19.13 -22.27 -3.27
CA GLY A 8 20.53 -22.67 -3.08
C GLY A 8 21.48 -21.47 -2.98
N SER A 9 22.55 -21.47 -3.76
CA SER A 9 23.53 -20.38 -3.79
C SER A 9 22.95 -19.03 -4.25
N ALA A 10 21.86 -19.04 -5.02
CA ALA A 10 21.20 -17.81 -5.47
C ALA A 10 20.54 -17.03 -4.33
N THR A 11 20.30 -17.64 -3.16
CA THR A 11 19.79 -16.94 -1.96
C THR A 11 20.67 -15.74 -1.57
N ARG A 12 21.96 -15.78 -1.91
CA ARG A 12 22.90 -14.67 -1.73
C ARG A 12 22.55 -13.42 -2.54
N LEU A 13 21.72 -13.56 -3.57
CA LEU A 13 21.31 -12.45 -4.43
C LEU A 13 20.09 -11.68 -3.90
N VAL A 14 19.42 -12.18 -2.85
CA VAL A 14 18.15 -11.59 -2.34
C VAL A 14 18.32 -10.11 -1.98
N GLU A 15 19.45 -9.73 -1.40
CA GLU A 15 19.74 -8.34 -1.01
C GLU A 15 19.73 -7.37 -2.20
N TYR A 16 20.18 -7.82 -3.38
CA TYR A 16 20.21 -6.99 -4.59
C TYR A 16 18.83 -6.78 -5.20
N TYR A 17 17.90 -7.72 -5.00
CA TYR A 17 16.54 -7.63 -5.53
C TYR A 17 15.57 -6.97 -4.57
N GLN A 18 15.79 -7.10 -3.26
CA GLN A 18 14.87 -6.56 -2.25
C GLN A 18 14.74 -5.03 -2.34
N HIS A 19 15.77 -4.33 -2.79
CA HIS A 19 15.79 -2.87 -2.92
C HIS A 19 15.46 -2.35 -4.32
N GLN A 20 15.18 -3.24 -5.29
CA GLN A 20 14.80 -2.82 -6.63
C GLN A 20 13.41 -2.16 -6.65
N ARG A 21 13.14 -1.37 -7.68
CA ARG A 21 11.81 -0.80 -7.89
C ARG A 21 10.78 -1.88 -8.17
N LYS A 22 9.56 -1.66 -7.74
CA LYS A 22 8.43 -2.56 -7.96
C LYS A 22 7.31 -1.82 -8.68
N GLY A 23 6.67 -2.52 -9.61
CA GLY A 23 5.48 -2.07 -10.31
C GLY A 23 4.26 -2.81 -9.79
N TYR A 24 3.18 -2.08 -9.55
CA TYR A 24 1.90 -2.61 -9.08
C TYR A 24 0.77 -2.12 -9.95
N LEU A 25 -0.26 -2.96 -10.09
CA LEU A 25 -1.59 -2.59 -10.55
C LEU A 25 -2.52 -2.88 -9.37
N ALA A 26 -3.23 -1.87 -8.88
CA ALA A 26 -4.08 -1.97 -7.72
C ALA A 26 -5.48 -1.44 -8.04
N GLU A 27 -6.50 -2.12 -7.52
CA GLU A 27 -7.86 -1.60 -7.46
C GLU A 27 -8.11 -1.05 -6.05
N ILE A 28 -8.70 0.13 -5.98
CA ILE A 28 -9.05 0.82 -4.74
C ILE A 28 -10.55 1.12 -4.78
N VAL A 29 -11.23 0.83 -3.66
CA VAL A 29 -12.64 1.18 -3.45
C VAL A 29 -12.69 2.36 -2.49
N LEU A 30 -13.17 3.50 -2.97
CA LEU A 30 -13.37 4.71 -2.17
C LEU A 30 -14.59 4.58 -1.25
N GLY A 31 -14.58 5.34 -0.15
CA GLY A 31 -15.71 5.40 0.78
C GLY A 31 -15.81 4.24 1.77
N ALA A 32 -14.83 3.33 1.79
CA ALA A 32 -14.70 2.30 2.82
C ALA A 32 -13.24 2.18 3.26
N ALA A 33 -13.00 2.24 4.57
CA ALA A 33 -11.71 1.90 5.17
C ALA A 33 -11.81 0.57 5.93
N THR A 34 -10.77 -0.25 5.86
CA THR A 34 -10.67 -1.51 6.59
C THR A 34 -9.53 -1.46 7.60
N ASP A 35 -9.59 -2.31 8.62
CA ASP A 35 -8.54 -2.44 9.64
C ASP A 35 -7.18 -2.93 9.09
N THR A 36 -7.17 -3.55 7.90
CA THR A 36 -5.98 -4.07 7.23
C THR A 36 -5.54 -3.27 6.01
N ASP A 37 -6.22 -2.16 5.69
CA ASP A 37 -6.02 -1.37 4.46
C ASP A 37 -6.23 -2.15 3.15
N ASP A 38 -6.86 -3.33 3.20
CA ASP A 38 -7.20 -4.15 2.04
C ASP A 38 -8.58 -4.82 2.15
N ALA A 39 -8.99 -5.50 1.08
CA ALA A 39 -10.31 -6.14 0.98
C ALA A 39 -10.50 -7.37 1.90
N ALA A 40 -9.44 -7.87 2.54
CA ALA A 40 -9.53 -9.01 3.46
C ALA A 40 -9.87 -8.58 4.89
N GLY A 41 -9.74 -7.29 5.22
CA GLY A 41 -10.07 -6.72 6.51
C GLY A 41 -11.55 -6.53 6.75
N THR A 42 -11.87 -6.08 7.96
CA THR A 42 -13.23 -5.66 8.35
C THR A 42 -13.38 -4.17 8.11
N VAL A 43 -14.51 -3.76 7.54
CA VAL A 43 -14.81 -2.33 7.35
C VAL A 43 -14.97 -1.64 8.71
N VAL A 44 -14.12 -0.66 8.97
CA VAL A 44 -14.11 0.14 10.21
C VAL A 44 -14.74 1.51 10.02
N GLU A 45 -14.78 2.01 8.79
CA GLU A 45 -15.36 3.31 8.46
C GLU A 45 -16.00 3.30 7.07
N ARG A 46 -17.10 4.03 6.93
CA ARG A 46 -17.72 4.33 5.64
C ARG A 46 -18.02 5.81 5.53
N LEU A 47 -17.69 6.38 4.38
CA LEU A 47 -17.96 7.78 4.07
C LEU A 47 -18.57 7.89 2.66
N PRO A 48 -19.47 8.86 2.43
CA PRO A 48 -19.99 9.09 1.10
C PRO A 48 -18.86 9.51 0.15
N VAL A 49 -18.81 8.91 -1.03
CA VAL A 49 -17.90 9.33 -2.09
C VAL A 49 -18.57 10.49 -2.84
N PRO A 50 -17.95 11.67 -2.91
CA PRO A 50 -18.48 12.78 -3.70
C PRO A 50 -18.48 12.42 -5.19
N ALA A 51 -19.18 13.21 -6.01
CA ALA A 51 -19.00 13.09 -7.45
C ALA A 51 -17.55 13.45 -7.81
N LEU A 52 -16.83 12.49 -8.39
CA LEU A 52 -15.45 12.64 -8.82
C LEU A 52 -15.38 12.51 -10.35
N ASP A 53 -14.45 13.24 -10.94
CA ASP A 53 -14.03 13.06 -12.32
C ASP A 53 -12.55 12.62 -12.37
N GLY A 54 -12.11 12.17 -13.54
CA GLY A 54 -10.73 11.72 -13.72
C GLY A 54 -9.71 12.81 -13.40
N ALA A 55 -9.99 14.07 -13.75
CA ALA A 55 -9.09 15.20 -13.49
C ALA A 55 -8.87 15.45 -11.99
N THR A 56 -9.94 15.36 -11.19
CA THR A 56 -9.87 15.48 -9.73
C THR A 56 -9.05 14.35 -9.12
N ILE A 57 -9.24 13.12 -9.61
CA ILE A 57 -8.50 11.95 -9.15
C ILE A 57 -7.02 12.07 -9.52
N ASP A 58 -6.71 12.41 -10.78
CA ASP A 58 -5.35 12.59 -11.26
C ASP A 58 -4.61 13.68 -10.46
N ALA A 59 -5.26 14.81 -10.19
CA ALA A 59 -4.69 15.87 -9.36
C ALA A 59 -4.36 15.37 -7.93
N ALA A 60 -5.21 14.54 -7.34
CA ALA A 60 -4.93 13.95 -6.03
C ALA A 60 -3.75 12.96 -6.08
N LEU A 61 -3.70 12.09 -7.10
CA LEU A 61 -2.61 11.14 -7.31
C LEU A 61 -1.27 11.84 -7.54
N ASP A 62 -1.26 12.99 -8.23
CA ASP A 62 -0.04 13.77 -8.50
C ASP A 62 0.64 14.24 -7.21
N THR A 63 -0.13 14.59 -6.17
CA THR A 63 0.41 14.98 -4.85
C THR A 63 1.19 13.88 -4.14
N LEU A 64 1.00 12.62 -4.54
CA LEU A 64 1.68 11.46 -3.97
C LEU A 64 2.97 11.11 -4.70
N ARG A 65 3.23 11.71 -5.88
CA ARG A 65 4.43 11.43 -6.68
C ARG A 65 5.67 12.03 -6.00
N GLY A 66 6.81 11.36 -6.18
CA GLY A 66 8.07 11.74 -5.56
C GLY A 66 8.25 11.14 -4.17
N THR A 67 8.97 11.84 -3.30
CA THR A 67 9.34 11.35 -1.97
C THR A 67 8.34 11.81 -0.93
N VAL A 68 7.70 10.86 -0.25
CA VAL A 68 6.68 11.12 0.79
C VAL A 68 6.99 10.38 2.09
N GLN A 69 6.44 10.87 3.19
CA GLN A 69 6.43 10.16 4.46
C GLN A 69 5.16 9.31 4.55
N GLN A 70 5.33 7.99 4.62
CA GLN A 70 4.23 7.04 4.73
C GLN A 70 4.26 6.35 6.09
N ARG A 71 3.11 6.30 6.77
CA ARG A 71 2.92 5.44 7.94
C ARG A 71 2.75 4.01 7.44
N ALA A 72 3.55 3.09 7.96
CA ALA A 72 3.37 1.68 7.61
C ALA A 72 2.03 1.15 8.16
N PRO A 73 1.39 0.16 7.50
CA PRO A 73 0.20 -0.47 8.04
C PRO A 73 0.54 -1.23 9.33
N ALA A 74 -0.41 -1.25 10.27
CA ALA A 74 -0.29 -2.02 11.51
C ALA A 74 -0.15 -3.53 11.23
N TYR A 75 -0.82 -4.02 10.19
CA TYR A 75 -0.67 -5.38 9.67
C TYR A 75 0.54 -5.50 8.74
N SER A 76 1.74 -5.34 9.29
CA SER A 76 3.00 -5.46 8.54
C SER A 76 4.02 -6.40 9.20
N ALA A 77 4.95 -6.93 8.40
CA ALA A 77 6.05 -7.78 8.85
C ALA A 77 7.19 -7.00 9.54
N ILE A 78 7.00 -5.70 9.77
CA ILE A 78 7.96 -4.85 10.49
C ILE A 78 8.09 -5.38 11.91
N LYS A 79 9.32 -5.49 12.43
CA LYS A 79 9.55 -5.91 13.81
C LYS A 79 9.81 -4.71 14.73
N GLN A 80 9.21 -4.71 15.92
CA GLN A 80 9.46 -3.77 17.00
C GLN A 80 9.63 -4.56 18.30
N GLY A 81 10.75 -4.39 19.01
CA GLY A 81 11.03 -5.17 20.22
C GLY A 81 11.09 -6.69 19.98
N GLY A 82 11.59 -7.13 18.82
CA GLY A 82 11.76 -8.55 18.48
C GLY A 82 10.54 -9.24 17.84
N GLU A 83 9.37 -8.60 17.85
CA GLU A 83 8.11 -9.17 17.35
C GLU A 83 7.53 -8.36 16.19
N THR A 84 6.83 -9.02 15.26
CA THR A 84 6.20 -8.36 14.10
C THR A 84 4.95 -7.57 14.49
N LEU A 85 4.71 -6.42 13.86
CA LEU A 85 3.55 -5.56 14.10
C LEU A 85 2.22 -6.31 13.90
N TYR A 86 2.10 -7.12 12.85
CA TYR A 86 0.87 -7.90 12.62
C TYR A 86 0.58 -8.91 13.75
N ALA A 87 1.59 -9.46 14.42
CA ALA A 87 1.40 -10.43 15.49
C ALA A 87 0.80 -9.77 16.74
N ARG A 88 1.23 -8.53 17.02
CA ARG A 88 0.66 -7.68 18.08
C ARG A 88 -0.74 -7.20 17.74
N ALA A 89 -0.95 -6.71 16.51
CA ALA A 89 -2.25 -6.26 16.03
C ALA A 89 -3.31 -7.38 16.13
N ARG A 90 -2.96 -8.62 15.78
CA ARG A 90 -3.86 -9.79 15.93
C ARG A 90 -4.23 -10.13 17.38
N ARG A 91 -3.43 -9.69 18.37
CA ARG A 91 -3.77 -9.80 19.79
C ARG A 91 -4.57 -8.61 20.32
N GLY A 92 -4.90 -7.64 19.47
CA GLY A 92 -5.60 -6.42 19.85
C GLY A 92 -4.72 -5.40 20.57
N GLU A 93 -3.39 -5.58 20.56
CA GLU A 93 -2.47 -4.61 21.14
C GLU A 93 -2.37 -3.36 20.26
N ALA A 94 -2.32 -2.17 20.89
CA ALA A 94 -2.08 -0.93 20.16
C ALA A 94 -0.67 -0.96 19.55
N VAL A 95 -0.60 -0.78 18.23
CA VAL A 95 0.67 -0.75 17.49
C VAL A 95 0.93 0.63 16.95
N GLU A 96 2.04 1.24 17.36
CA GLU A 96 2.52 2.48 16.76
C GLU A 96 3.41 2.16 15.56
N ALA A 97 2.83 2.19 14.36
CA ALA A 97 3.57 1.92 13.15
C ALA A 97 4.51 3.08 12.79
N PRO A 98 5.78 2.81 12.43
CA PRO A 98 6.75 3.86 12.13
C PRO A 98 6.43 4.58 10.82
N MET A 99 6.83 5.85 10.76
CA MET A 99 6.90 6.60 9.50
C MET A 99 8.13 6.17 8.71
N ARG A 100 7.99 6.07 7.39
CA ARG A 100 9.07 5.74 6.46
C ARG A 100 9.04 6.64 5.25
N THR A 101 10.22 7.00 4.78
CA THR A 101 10.40 7.66 3.50
C THR A 101 10.17 6.65 2.37
N VAL A 102 9.23 6.94 1.48
CA VAL A 102 8.92 6.14 0.28
C VAL A 102 9.01 7.04 -0.95
N ALA A 103 9.47 6.50 -2.06
CA ALA A 103 9.52 7.20 -3.34
C ALA A 103 8.52 6.57 -4.32
N PHE A 104 7.56 7.36 -4.79
CA PHE A 104 6.67 6.99 -5.87
C PHE A 104 7.17 7.59 -7.18
N TYR A 105 7.72 6.76 -8.05
CA TYR A 105 8.28 7.17 -9.34
C TYR A 105 7.19 7.43 -10.39
N ALA A 106 6.05 6.74 -10.29
CA ALA A 106 4.87 6.95 -11.12
C ALA A 106 3.62 6.47 -10.38
N ILE A 107 2.51 7.20 -10.53
CA ILE A 107 1.18 6.84 -10.03
C ILE A 107 0.16 7.31 -11.07
N ASP A 108 -0.31 6.39 -11.90
CA ASP A 108 -1.20 6.70 -13.02
C ASP A 108 -2.59 6.12 -12.79
N LEU A 109 -3.63 6.92 -13.00
CA LEU A 109 -5.01 6.43 -13.09
C LEU A 109 -5.15 5.61 -14.38
N VAL A 110 -5.51 4.34 -14.26
CA VAL A 110 -5.72 3.42 -15.39
C VAL A 110 -7.19 3.37 -15.78
N ALA A 111 -8.07 3.33 -14.78
CA ALA A 111 -9.52 3.32 -14.98
C ALA A 111 -10.20 3.94 -13.76
N PHE A 112 -11.32 4.61 -13.99
CA PHE A 112 -12.23 5.06 -12.94
C PHE A 112 -13.64 4.59 -13.30
N ASP A 113 -14.11 3.61 -12.54
CA ASP A 113 -15.45 3.06 -12.61
C ASP A 113 -16.30 3.75 -11.54
N ALA A 114 -16.94 4.85 -11.96
CA ALA A 114 -17.78 5.65 -11.08
C ALA A 114 -18.85 4.78 -10.38
N PRO A 115 -19.18 5.05 -9.11
CA PRO A 115 -18.77 6.25 -8.36
C PRO A 115 -17.48 6.12 -7.55
N ASP A 116 -16.97 4.90 -7.31
CA ASP A 116 -16.05 4.64 -6.19
C ASP A 116 -14.85 3.74 -6.50
N ARG A 117 -14.77 3.14 -7.69
CA ARG A 117 -13.68 2.21 -8.03
C ARG A 117 -12.67 2.85 -8.93
N LEU A 118 -11.40 2.75 -8.55
CA LEU A 118 -10.28 3.20 -9.35
C LEU A 118 -9.22 2.11 -9.46
N THR A 119 -8.71 1.94 -10.67
CA THR A 119 -7.53 1.13 -10.94
C THR A 119 -6.34 2.06 -11.14
N VAL A 120 -5.28 1.86 -10.36
CA VAL A 120 -4.04 2.65 -10.45
C VAL A 120 -2.84 1.78 -10.76
N ARG A 121 -1.91 2.33 -11.55
CA ARG A 121 -0.60 1.75 -11.77
C ARG A 121 0.43 2.54 -10.97
N VAL A 122 1.23 1.84 -10.17
CA VAL A 122 2.20 2.46 -9.27
C VAL A 122 3.58 1.88 -9.51
N ALA A 123 4.59 2.75 -9.57
CA ALA A 123 6.00 2.38 -9.51
C ALA A 123 6.65 3.00 -8.28
N CYS A 124 7.21 2.17 -7.39
CA CYS A 124 7.87 2.60 -6.14
C CYS A 124 9.14 1.80 -5.82
#